data_AF-A0A938H006-F1
#
_entry.id   AF-A0A938H006-F1
#
_cell.length_a   1.000
_cell.length_b   1.000
_cell.length_c   1.000
_cell.angle_alpha   90.00
_cell.angle_beta   90.00
_cell.angle_gamma   90.00
#
_symmetry.space_group_name_H-M   'P 1'
#
loop_
_entity.id
_entity.type
_entity.pdbx_description
1 polymer ?
#
loop_
_entity_poly.entity_id
_entity_poly.type
_entity_poly.pdbx_seq_one_letter_code
_entity_poly.pdbx_strand_id
1 'polypeptide(L)'
;DLLLGWDTDQFNTDLRELTLAMLSILRAGGLGSGGFNFDAKLRRPSIDLADLFHAHLGGMDAFALAFKLARRILADGKFEQFVQERYASYDTGFGREIETGRASFRQLEKLVLTKLGEPTPKSGRQEYLENLLFSYLHG
;
A
#
# COMPACT_ATOMS: atom_id res chain seq x y z
N ASP A 1 4.29 7.45 17.70
CA ASP A 1 3.41 8.62 17.92
C ASP A 1 3.58 9.55 16.73
N LEU A 2 2.53 9.73 15.92
CA LEU A 2 2.62 10.45 14.64
C LEU A 2 2.84 11.96 14.80
N LEU A 3 2.75 12.48 16.03
CA LEU A 3 2.82 13.92 16.31
C LEU A 3 4.15 14.36 16.95
N LEU A 4 5.08 13.42 17.20
CA LEU A 4 6.38 13.71 17.80
C LEU A 4 7.48 13.73 16.73
N GLY A 5 8.29 14.79 16.70
CA GLY A 5 9.38 14.97 15.73
C GLY A 5 10.68 14.25 16.05
N TRP A 6 10.66 13.24 16.93
CA TRP A 6 11.81 12.45 17.31
C TRP A 6 11.45 10.97 17.42
N ASP A 7 12.46 10.11 17.37
CA ASP A 7 12.23 8.67 17.37
C ASP A 7 11.76 8.15 18.73
N THR A 8 10.68 7.38 18.70
CA THR A 8 10.07 6.81 19.90
C THR A 8 10.40 5.34 20.08
N ASP A 9 10.85 4.65 19.03
CA ASP A 9 11.08 3.19 18.97
C ASP A 9 9.95 2.38 19.62
N GLN A 10 8.69 2.78 19.41
CA GLN A 10 7.58 2.07 20.03
C GLN A 10 7.25 0.79 19.26
N PHE A 11 6.90 -0.28 19.97
CA PHE A 11 6.29 -1.46 19.36
C PHE A 11 5.07 -1.07 18.52
N ASN A 12 5.11 -1.39 17.22
CA ASN A 12 4.04 -1.03 16.31
C ASN A 12 2.83 -1.95 16.52
N THR A 13 1.68 -1.33 16.80
CA THR A 13 0.38 -2.00 16.97
C THR A 13 -0.71 -1.36 16.09
N ASP A 14 -0.33 -0.45 15.18
CA ASP A 14 -1.23 0.13 14.20
C ASP A 14 -1.47 -0.88 13.06
N LEU A 15 -2.63 -1.54 13.10
CA LEU A 15 -3.00 -2.55 12.11
C LEU A 15 -3.14 -2.00 10.71
N ARG A 16 -3.54 -0.73 10.54
CA ARG A 16 -3.68 -0.12 9.21
C ARG A 16 -2.30 0.04 8.59
N GLU A 17 -1.36 0.61 9.33
CA GLU A 17 0.01 0.79 8.88
C GLU A 17 0.67 -0.56 8.55
N LEU A 18 0.61 -1.51 9.48
CA LEU A 18 1.21 -2.83 9.31
C LEU A 18 0.60 -3.59 8.13
N THR A 19 -0.71 -3.50 7.91
CA THR A 19 -1.37 -4.14 6.77
C THR A 19 -0.87 -3.55 5.45
N LEU A 20 -0.75 -2.22 5.36
CA LEU A 20 -0.23 -1.54 4.17
C LEU A 20 1.25 -1.87 3.91
N ALA A 21 2.07 -1.92 4.97
CA ALA A 21 3.47 -2.35 4.85
C ALA A 21 3.55 -3.79 4.34
N MET A 22 2.73 -4.68 4.88
CA MET A 22 2.70 -6.09 4.51
C MET A 22 2.20 -6.32 3.08
N LEU A 23 1.26 -5.52 2.57
CA LEU A 23 0.89 -5.54 1.15
C LEU A 23 2.09 -5.30 0.24
N SER A 24 2.93 -4.32 0.58
CA SER A 24 4.14 -4.00 -0.19
C SER A 24 5.14 -5.15 -0.13
N ILE A 25 5.38 -5.72 1.06
CA ILE A 25 6.30 -6.86 1.25
C ILE A 25 5.84 -8.08 0.46
N LEU A 26 4.55 -8.42 0.55
CA LEU A 26 4.00 -9.59 -0.14
C LEU A 26 3.98 -9.41 -1.66
N ARG A 27 3.71 -8.20 -2.17
CA ARG A 27 3.82 -7.89 -3.61
C ARG A 27 5.26 -8.01 -4.12
N ALA A 28 6.24 -7.69 -3.29
CA ALA A 28 7.66 -7.83 -3.62
C ALA A 28 8.15 -9.30 -3.56
N GLY A 29 7.30 -10.26 -3.24
CA GLY A 29 7.67 -11.68 -3.12
C GLY A 29 8.06 -12.12 -1.71
N GLY A 30 7.78 -11.31 -0.68
CA GLY A 30 8.11 -11.59 0.71
C GLY A 30 9.45 -11.00 1.15
N LEU A 31 9.95 -11.45 2.31
CA LEU A 31 11.14 -10.87 2.95
C LEU A 31 12.49 -11.41 2.42
N GLY A 32 12.46 -12.46 1.59
CA GLY A 32 13.69 -13.13 1.13
C GLY A 32 14.52 -13.65 2.31
N SER A 33 15.76 -13.21 2.43
CA SER A 33 16.67 -13.55 3.54
C SER A 33 16.53 -12.62 4.77
N GLY A 34 15.62 -11.65 4.72
CA GLY A 34 15.35 -10.72 5.83
C GLY A 34 14.32 -11.24 6.82
N GLY A 35 13.93 -10.36 7.75
CA GLY A 35 12.97 -10.65 8.81
C GLY A 35 12.37 -9.37 9.38
N PHE A 36 11.36 -9.52 10.24
CA PHE A 36 10.89 -8.42 11.08
C PHE A 36 11.75 -8.34 12.34
N ASN A 37 12.69 -7.39 12.35
CA ASN A 37 13.43 -7.05 13.55
C ASN A 37 12.60 -6.10 14.42
N PHE A 38 12.35 -6.47 15.67
CA PHE A 38 11.73 -5.57 16.64
C PHE A 38 12.80 -4.62 17.18
N ASP A 39 13.19 -3.64 16.35
CA ASP A 39 13.97 -2.48 16.77
C ASP A 39 13.05 -1.50 17.51
N ALA A 40 12.61 -1.94 18.69
CA ALA A 40 11.61 -1.28 19.50
C ALA A 40 11.96 -1.43 20.98
N LYS A 41 11.47 -0.49 21.79
CA LYS A 41 11.69 -0.44 23.24
C LYS A 41 10.40 -0.23 24.00
N LEU A 42 10.42 -0.65 25.25
CA LEU A 42 9.36 -0.37 26.20
C LEU A 42 9.22 1.13 26.43
N ARG A 43 8.01 1.55 26.78
CA ARG A 43 7.80 2.91 27.26
C ARG A 43 8.51 3.06 28.60
N ARG A 44 9.08 4.24 28.87
CA ARG A 44 9.79 4.52 30.13
C ARG A 44 9.06 4.08 31.42
N PRO A 45 7.72 4.22 31.56
CA PRO A 45 7.01 3.75 32.75
C PRO A 45 6.73 2.24 32.79
N SER A 46 6.93 1.50 31.69
CA SER A 46 6.81 0.04 31.62
C SER A 46 8.13 -0.59 32.08
N ILE A 47 8.23 -0.82 33.39
CA ILE A 47 9.47 -1.19 34.08
C ILE A 47 9.47 -2.65 34.56
N ASP A 48 8.32 -3.32 34.52
CA ASP A 48 8.22 -4.70 34.97
C ASP A 48 8.77 -5.63 33.89
N LEU A 49 9.45 -6.72 34.29
CA LEU A 49 9.99 -7.67 33.32
C LEU A 49 8.91 -8.26 32.40
N ALA A 50 7.69 -8.40 32.91
CA ALA A 50 6.53 -8.86 32.15
C ALA A 50 6.18 -7.93 30.97
N ASP A 51 6.48 -6.63 31.07
CA ASP A 51 6.20 -5.67 30.00
C ASP A 51 6.98 -6.00 28.72
N LEU A 52 8.18 -6.56 28.85
CA LEU A 52 8.97 -7.03 27.70
C LEU A 52 8.19 -8.08 26.91
N PHE A 53 7.54 -9.02 27.61
CA PHE A 53 6.72 -10.05 26.98
C PHE A 53 5.44 -9.47 26.40
N HIS A 54 4.73 -8.62 27.15
CA HIS A 54 3.51 -7.98 26.66
C HIS A 54 3.76 -7.17 25.37
N ALA A 55 4.87 -6.43 25.30
CA ALA A 55 5.21 -5.63 24.14
C ALA A 55 5.53 -6.48 22.90
N HIS A 56 6.35 -7.54 23.05
CA HIS A 56 6.67 -8.43 21.95
C HIS A 56 5.45 -9.24 21.48
N LEU A 57 4.63 -9.74 22.39
CA LEU A 57 3.39 -10.45 22.06
C LEU A 57 2.44 -9.54 21.27
N GLY A 58 2.20 -8.32 21.77
CA GLY A 58 1.34 -7.35 21.08
C GLY A 58 1.85 -6.98 19.69
N GLY A 59 3.17 -6.76 19.54
CA GLY A 59 3.79 -6.52 18.24
C GLY A 59 3.65 -7.71 17.29
N MET A 60 4.02 -8.91 17.74
CA MET A 60 3.94 -10.14 16.95
C MET A 60 2.50 -10.43 16.48
N ASP A 61 1.52 -10.29 17.37
CA ASP A 61 0.11 -10.49 17.03
C ASP A 61 -0.38 -9.46 16.00
N ALA A 62 0.02 -8.20 16.15
CA ALA A 62 -0.32 -7.15 15.19
C ALA A 62 0.25 -7.44 13.79
N PHE A 63 1.52 -7.85 13.70
CA PHE A 63 2.14 -8.28 12.45
C PHE A 63 1.46 -9.52 11.86
N ALA A 64 1.12 -10.51 12.68
CA ALA A 64 0.45 -11.74 12.24
C ALA A 64 -0.95 -11.44 11.68
N LEU A 65 -1.72 -10.57 12.34
CA LEU A 65 -3.02 -10.14 11.86
C LEU A 65 -2.89 -9.34 10.56
N ALA A 66 -1.97 -8.37 10.50
CA ALA A 66 -1.67 -7.60 9.29
C ALA A 66 -1.30 -8.49 8.10
N PHE A 67 -0.52 -9.55 8.32
CA PHE A 67 -0.23 -10.57 7.32
C PHE A 67 -1.49 -11.26 6.78
N LYS A 68 -2.38 -11.71 7.67
CA LYS A 68 -3.63 -12.35 7.25
C LYS A 68 -4.51 -11.39 6.44
N LEU A 69 -4.61 -10.13 6.87
CA LEU A 69 -5.41 -9.10 6.19
C LEU A 69 -4.82 -8.73 4.82
N ALA A 70 -3.51 -8.50 4.74
CA ALA A 70 -2.83 -8.22 3.48
C ALA A 70 -2.95 -9.38 2.49
N ARG A 71 -2.82 -10.63 2.95
CA ARG A 71 -3.07 -11.82 2.14
C ARG A 71 -4.49 -11.87 1.57
N ARG A 72 -5.50 -11.56 2.39
CA ARG A 72 -6.91 -11.48 1.95
C ARG A 72 -7.11 -10.38 0.91
N ILE A 73 -6.59 -9.18 1.16
CA ILE A 73 -6.66 -8.05 0.22
C ILE A 73 -6.06 -8.41 -1.14
N LEU A 74 -4.88 -9.05 -1.15
CA LEU A 74 -4.22 -9.48 -2.39
C LEU A 74 -5.01 -10.59 -3.10
N ALA A 75 -5.58 -11.53 -2.36
CA ALA A 75 -6.39 -12.60 -2.93
C ALA A 75 -7.69 -12.07 -3.56
N ASP A 76 -8.34 -11.10 -2.92
CA ASP A 76 -9.56 -10.47 -3.44
C ASP A 76 -9.29 -9.57 -4.66
N GLY A 77 -8.07 -9.05 -4.82
CA GLY A 77 -7.62 -8.35 -6.03
C GLY A 77 -8.29 -7.00 -6.32
N LYS A 78 -9.23 -6.53 -5.49
CA LYS A 78 -10.05 -5.34 -5.76
C LYS A 78 -9.24 -4.05 -5.97
N PHE A 79 -8.17 -3.85 -5.21
CA PHE A 79 -7.28 -2.69 -5.41
C PHE A 79 -6.47 -2.80 -6.69
N GLU A 80 -6.01 -4.01 -7.02
CA GLU A 80 -5.25 -4.29 -8.26
C GLU A 80 -6.13 -4.03 -9.48
N GLN A 81 -7.37 -4.53 -9.46
CA GLN A 81 -8.37 -4.29 -10.49
C GLN A 81 -8.62 -2.80 -10.68
N PHE A 82 -8.79 -2.04 -9.59
CA PHE A 82 -8.99 -0.59 -9.68
C PHE A 82 -7.80 0.12 -10.37
N VAL A 83 -6.56 -0.26 -10.04
CA VAL A 83 -5.37 0.30 -10.69
C VAL A 83 -5.33 -0.08 -12.17
N GLN A 84 -5.59 -1.34 -12.52
CA GLN A 84 -5.65 -1.79 -13.91
C GLN A 84 -6.70 -1.00 -14.71
N GLU A 85 -7.93 -0.89 -14.21
CA GLU A 85 -9.01 -0.13 -14.85
C GLU A 85 -8.68 1.36 -15.01
N ARG A 86 -8.00 1.94 -14.01
CA ARG A 86 -7.59 3.35 -14.05
C ARG A 86 -6.58 3.61 -15.16
N TYR A 87 -5.63 2.71 -15.36
CA TYR A 87 -4.54 2.87 -16.31
C TYR A 87 -4.72 2.12 -17.64
N ALA A 88 -5.86 1.46 -17.86
CA ALA A 88 -6.17 0.67 -19.06
C ALA A 88 -6.00 1.39 -20.41
N SER A 89 -5.98 2.73 -20.42
CA SER A 89 -5.69 3.49 -21.65
C SER A 89 -4.26 3.29 -22.17
N TYR A 90 -3.34 2.87 -21.31
CA TYR A 90 -1.95 2.56 -21.70
C TYR A 90 -1.78 1.16 -22.31
N ASP A 91 -2.76 0.27 -22.13
CA ASP A 91 -2.71 -1.08 -22.68
C ASP A 91 -3.12 -1.16 -24.16
N THR A 92 -3.72 -0.07 -24.69
CA THR A 92 -4.29 -0.04 -26.04
C THR A 92 -3.97 1.24 -26.79
N GLY A 93 -4.14 1.21 -28.12
CA GLY A 93 -4.03 2.38 -28.99
C GLY A 93 -2.75 3.20 -28.77
N PHE A 94 -2.90 4.52 -28.70
CA PHE A 94 -1.79 5.45 -28.51
C PHE A 94 -1.11 5.35 -27.15
N GLY A 95 -1.84 4.97 -26.09
CA GLY A 95 -1.24 4.75 -24.78
C GLY A 95 -0.20 3.62 -24.81
N ARG A 96 -0.47 2.56 -25.59
CA ARG A 96 0.47 1.47 -25.79
C ARG A 96 1.70 1.89 -26.60
N GLU A 97 1.52 2.75 -27.61
CA GLU A 97 2.64 3.32 -28.36
C GLU A 97 3.54 4.19 -27.48
N ILE A 98 2.96 4.93 -26.53
CA ILE A 98 3.69 5.70 -25.51
C ILE A 98 4.46 4.74 -24.59
N GLU A 99 3.78 3.76 -24.00
CA GLU A 99 4.37 2.82 -23.04
C GLU A 99 5.54 2.03 -23.66
N THR A 100 5.41 1.64 -24.93
CA THR A 100 6.44 0.86 -25.65
C THR A 100 7.53 1.73 -26.30
N GLY A 101 7.52 3.05 -26.07
CA GLY A 101 8.53 3.98 -26.60
C GLY A 101 8.48 4.20 -28.11
N ARG A 102 7.36 3.88 -28.77
CA ARG A 102 7.18 4.04 -30.23
C ARG A 102 6.59 5.39 -30.61
N ALA A 103 5.97 6.08 -29.66
CA ALA A 103 5.43 7.43 -29.88
C ALA A 103 6.54 8.48 -29.86
N SER A 104 6.53 9.39 -30.83
CA SER A 104 7.35 10.60 -30.88
C SER A 104 6.52 11.84 -30.57
N PHE A 105 7.18 12.93 -30.16
CA PHE A 105 6.51 14.22 -29.92
C PHE A 105 5.70 14.70 -31.13
N ARG A 106 6.21 14.54 -32.36
CA ARG A 106 5.49 14.92 -33.58
C ARG A 106 4.20 14.11 -33.77
N GLN A 107 4.21 12.82 -33.44
CA GLN A 107 3.00 11.98 -33.52
C GLN A 107 1.98 12.36 -32.44
N LEU A 108 2.45 12.64 -31.21
CA LEU A 108 1.58 13.05 -30.10
C LEU A 108 0.97 14.44 -30.33
N GLU A 109 1.75 15.39 -30.85
CA GLU A 109 1.25 16.71 -31.26
C GLU A 109 0.14 16.58 -32.29
N LYS A 110 0.38 15.82 -33.37
CA LYS A 110 -0.64 15.57 -34.40
C LYS A 110 -1.88 14.91 -33.81
N LEU A 111 -1.71 13.96 -32.89
CA LEU A 111 -2.81 13.27 -32.22
C LEU A 111 -3.71 14.24 -31.45
N VAL A 112 -3.11 15.11 -30.64
CA VAL A 112 -3.84 16.13 -29.86
C VAL A 112 -4.57 17.11 -30.77
N LEU A 113 -3.92 17.57 -31.85
CA LEU A 113 -4.50 18.56 -32.75
C LEU A 113 -5.62 18.03 -33.66
N THR A 114 -5.66 16.72 -33.94
CA THR A 114 -6.53 16.16 -34.99
C THR A 114 -7.53 15.11 -34.54
N LYS A 115 -7.32 14.46 -33.38
CA LYS A 115 -8.12 13.31 -32.96
C LYS A 115 -8.58 13.34 -31.51
N LEU A 116 -7.86 14.04 -30.62
CA LEU A 116 -8.23 14.15 -29.22
C LEU A 116 -8.96 15.47 -28.95
N GLY A 117 -9.96 15.43 -28.09
CA GLY A 117 -10.56 16.61 -27.50
C GLY A 117 -10.05 16.84 -26.08
N GLU A 118 -10.79 17.62 -25.30
CA GLU A 118 -10.50 17.84 -23.87
C GLU A 118 -10.45 16.50 -23.11
N PRO A 119 -9.37 16.24 -22.35
CA PRO A 119 -9.27 15.03 -21.54
C PRO A 119 -10.41 14.94 -20.53
N THR A 120 -11.11 13.80 -20.49
CA THR A 120 -12.13 13.56 -19.48
C THR A 120 -11.48 12.97 -18.22
N PRO A 121 -11.50 13.67 -17.07
CA PRO A 121 -10.89 13.15 -15.85
C PRO A 121 -11.66 11.95 -15.32
N LYS A 122 -10.92 10.97 -14.76
CA LYS A 122 -11.49 9.82 -14.05
C LYS A 122 -11.29 9.99 -12.54
N SER A 123 -12.37 9.80 -11.77
CA SER A 123 -12.32 9.85 -10.29
C SER A 123 -11.27 8.88 -9.73
N GLY A 124 -10.55 9.34 -8.70
CA GLY A 124 -9.59 8.50 -7.95
C GLY A 124 -10.24 7.58 -6.92
N ARG A 125 -11.53 7.75 -6.63
CA ARG A 125 -12.31 6.93 -5.67
C ARG A 125 -11.64 6.76 -4.30
N GLN A 126 -10.93 7.77 -3.82
CA GLN A 126 -10.13 7.67 -2.59
C GLN A 126 -10.96 7.22 -1.38
N GLU A 127 -12.11 7.86 -1.15
CA GLU A 127 -12.97 7.57 0.00
C GLU A 127 -13.54 6.15 -0.07
N TYR A 128 -13.86 5.68 -1.29
CA TYR A 128 -14.29 4.29 -1.50
C TYR A 128 -13.15 3.30 -1.20
N LEU A 129 -11.93 3.59 -1.63
CA LEU A 129 -10.76 2.72 -1.40
C LEU A 129 -10.36 2.69 0.08
N GLU A 130 -10.47 3.82 0.78
CA GLU A 130 -10.28 3.89 2.24
C GLU A 130 -11.35 3.06 2.97
N ASN A 131 -12.63 3.20 2.60
CA ASN A 131 -13.72 2.39 3.15
C ASN A 131 -13.54 0.89 2.87
N LEU A 132 -13.06 0.55 1.66
CA LEU A 132 -12.74 -0.82 1.31
C LEU A 132 -11.62 -1.37 2.21
N LEU A 133 -10.55 -0.60 2.45
CA LEU A 133 -9.50 -0.99 3.39
C LEU A 133 -10.08 -1.21 4.80
N PHE A 134 -10.90 -0.29 5.28
CA PHE A 134 -11.55 -0.42 6.60
C PHE A 134 -12.45 -1.65 6.71
N SER A 135 -13.14 -2.05 5.64
CA SER A 135 -13.92 -3.29 5.64
C SER A 135 -13.05 -4.53 5.88
N TYR A 136 -11.82 -4.55 5.37
CA TYR A 136 -10.89 -5.64 5.69
C TYR A 136 -10.40 -5.57 7.13
N LEU A 137 -10.12 -4.37 7.63
CA LEU A 137 -9.59 -4.18 8.99
C LEU A 137 -10.62 -4.55 10.08
N HIS A 138 -11.91 -4.31 9.84
CA HIS A 138 -12.96 -4.47 10.84
C HIS A 138 -13.84 -5.72 10.67
N GLY A 139 -13.77 -6.41 9.52
CA GLY A 139 -14.54 -7.62 9.24
C GLY A 139 -15.62 -7.43 8.19
#